data_AF-A0A553K671-F1
#
_entry.id   AF-A0A553K671-F1
#
_cell.length_a   1.000
_cell.length_b   1.000
_cell.length_c   1.000
_cell.angle_alpha   90.00
_cell.angle_beta   90.00
_cell.angle_gamma   90.00
#
_symmetry.space_group_name_H-M   'P 1'
#
loop_
_entity.id
_entity.type
_entity.pdbx_description
1 polymer ?
#
loop_
_entity_poly.entity_id
_entity_poly.type
_entity_poly.pdbx_seq_one_letter_code
_entity_poly.pdbx_strand_id
1 'polypeptide(L)'
;MAKYPKKIVDLANGGIFKRVVAKHFHFSKATREAIDKAHRNADEAAARNPITRRRNAYVGSTPSKKSQVGQDVIRRMDGETPPRIRGWDPDYPDDLTDVQVKGSDGKWYELEDCDMGHSPIDAVTYWNNVGRYHGPRSEQVRDWMTDPDNYELQPGPINQADGRIMGNSGFTYQPPVTLPDGVDIAVIEPRVLEDLKNFKGDPVP
;
A
#
# COMPACT_ATOMS: atom_id res chain seq x y z
N MET A 1 16.94 -6.89 15.75
CA MET A 1 15.56 -6.40 15.53
C MET A 1 15.27 -6.71 14.09
N ALA A 2 14.18 -7.44 13.82
CA ALA A 2 13.87 -7.87 12.47
C ALA A 2 13.78 -6.67 11.51
N LYS A 3 14.36 -6.81 10.31
CA LYS A 3 14.34 -5.79 9.26
C LYS A 3 14.27 -6.42 7.88
N TYR A 4 13.65 -5.73 6.93
CA TYR A 4 13.71 -6.14 5.53
C TYR A 4 15.12 -5.92 4.93
N PRO A 5 15.57 -6.80 4.03
CA PRO A 5 16.79 -6.57 3.26
C PRO A 5 16.73 -5.25 2.49
N LYS A 6 17.86 -4.53 2.39
CA LYS A 6 17.94 -3.25 1.68
C LYS A 6 17.36 -3.31 0.26
N LYS A 7 17.61 -4.40 -0.48
CA LYS A 7 17.05 -4.61 -1.83
C LYS A 7 15.52 -4.57 -1.87
N ILE A 8 14.85 -5.07 -0.83
CA ILE A 8 13.39 -5.06 -0.71
C ILE A 8 12.93 -3.64 -0.41
N VAL A 9 13.59 -2.96 0.53
CA VAL A 9 13.28 -1.56 0.87
C VAL A 9 13.45 -0.64 -0.34
N ASP A 10 14.52 -0.81 -1.13
CA ASP A 10 14.76 -0.02 -2.34
C ASP A 10 13.69 -0.26 -3.41
N LEU A 11 13.24 -1.51 -3.58
CA LEU A 11 12.13 -1.85 -4.47
C LEU A 11 10.82 -1.22 -4.01
N ALA A 12 10.51 -1.29 -2.71
CA ALA A 12 9.33 -0.68 -2.12
C ALA A 12 9.35 0.86 -2.19
N ASN A 13 10.54 1.48 -2.13
CA ASN A 13 10.73 2.93 -2.23
C ASN A 13 10.87 3.42 -3.70
N GLY A 14 10.06 2.86 -4.61
CA GLY A 14 9.99 3.29 -6.02
C GLY A 14 10.87 2.50 -6.99
N GLY A 15 11.61 1.49 -6.51
CA GLY A 15 12.46 0.67 -7.36
C GLY A 15 11.66 -0.25 -8.31
N ILE A 16 10.44 -0.66 -7.95
CA ILE A 16 9.60 -1.47 -8.83
C ILE A 16 9.16 -0.67 -10.05
N PHE A 17 8.72 0.59 -9.86
CA PHE A 17 8.44 1.51 -10.97
C PHE A 17 9.62 1.59 -11.93
N LYS A 18 10.83 1.86 -11.41
CA LYS A 18 12.05 1.97 -12.23
C LYS A 18 12.35 0.68 -12.99
N ARG A 19 12.18 -0.48 -12.34
CA ARG A 19 12.36 -1.80 -12.95
C ARG A 19 11.37 -2.03 -14.08
N VAL A 20 10.09 -1.74 -13.86
CA VAL A 20 9.03 -1.90 -14.86
C VAL A 20 9.27 -0.98 -16.05
N VAL A 21 9.59 0.29 -15.80
CA VAL A 21 9.96 1.26 -16.85
C VAL A 21 11.14 0.73 -17.68
N ALA A 22 12.21 0.29 -17.05
CA ALA A 22 13.39 -0.21 -17.76
C ALA A 22 13.12 -1.47 -18.58
N LYS A 23 12.30 -2.39 -18.05
CA LYS A 23 12.03 -3.70 -18.65
C LYS A 23 10.98 -3.65 -19.77
N HIS A 24 9.93 -2.84 -19.59
CA HIS A 24 8.75 -2.88 -20.46
C HIS A 24 8.60 -1.64 -21.35
N PHE A 25 9.37 -0.58 -21.10
CA PHE A 25 9.24 0.68 -21.84
C PHE A 25 10.58 1.08 -22.49
N HIS A 26 10.57 1.13 -23.82
CA HIS A 26 11.73 1.50 -24.64
C HIS A 26 11.87 3.02 -24.79
N PHE A 27 11.84 3.74 -23.67
CA PHE A 27 12.05 5.18 -23.67
C PHE A 27 13.47 5.55 -24.15
N SER A 28 13.56 6.70 -24.81
CA SER A 28 14.85 7.26 -25.22
C SER A 28 15.75 7.53 -24.01
N LYS A 29 17.07 7.61 -24.23
CA LYS A 29 18.02 8.00 -23.18
C LYS A 29 17.63 9.33 -22.54
N ALA A 30 17.26 10.32 -23.34
CA ALA A 30 16.84 11.64 -22.86
C ALA A 30 15.59 11.56 -21.96
N THR A 31 14.61 10.73 -22.34
CA THR A 31 13.40 10.52 -21.53
C THR A 31 13.72 9.85 -20.18
N ARG A 32 14.62 8.86 -20.16
CA ARG A 32 15.04 8.20 -18.92
C ARG A 32 15.77 9.18 -18.00
N GLU A 33 16.67 9.99 -18.55
CA GLU A 33 17.37 11.05 -17.80
C GLU A 33 16.40 12.11 -17.26
N ALA A 34 15.34 12.44 -18.01
CA ALA A 34 14.29 13.35 -17.56
C ALA A 34 13.47 12.75 -16.40
N ILE A 35 13.13 11.46 -16.45
CA ILE A 35 12.47 10.76 -15.33
C ILE A 35 13.36 10.80 -14.09
N ASP A 36 14.65 10.48 -14.20
CA ASP A 36 15.58 10.53 -13.08
C ASP A 36 15.74 11.94 -12.51
N LYS A 37 15.77 12.95 -13.38
CA LYS A 37 15.80 14.36 -12.97
C LYS A 37 14.53 14.75 -12.22
N ALA A 38 13.35 14.29 -12.66
CA ALA A 38 12.09 14.55 -11.98
C ALA A 38 12.09 14.01 -10.53
N HIS A 39 12.61 12.80 -10.33
CA HIS A 39 12.75 12.23 -8.99
C HIS A 39 13.69 13.06 -8.10
N ARG A 40 14.89 13.42 -8.61
CA ARG A 40 15.84 14.26 -7.86
C ARG A 40 15.24 15.61 -7.47
N ASN A 41 14.56 16.27 -8.41
CA ASN A 41 13.90 17.54 -8.16
C ASN A 41 12.83 17.43 -7.05
N ALA A 42 12.05 16.34 -7.05
CA ALA A 42 11.05 16.08 -6.01
C ALA A 42 11.70 15.87 -4.63
N ASP A 43 12.80 15.11 -4.57
CA ASP A 43 13.55 14.86 -3.35
C ASP A 43 14.16 16.16 -2.80
N GLU A 44 14.76 16.98 -3.65
CA GLU A 44 15.28 18.31 -3.29
C GLU A 44 14.18 19.26 -2.78
N ALA A 45 13.02 19.28 -3.44
CA ALA A 45 11.89 20.09 -3.00
C ALA A 45 11.37 19.65 -1.63
N ALA A 46 11.29 18.34 -1.39
CA ALA A 46 10.85 17.78 -0.10
C ALA A 46 11.86 18.02 1.03
N ALA A 47 13.16 18.07 0.71
CA ALA A 47 14.19 18.45 1.66
C ALA A 47 14.08 19.92 2.09
N ARG A 48 13.65 20.81 1.17
CA ARG A 48 13.43 22.24 1.48
C ARG A 48 12.15 22.47 2.29
N ASN A 49 11.10 21.71 2.05
CA ASN A 49 9.81 21.85 2.74
C ASN A 49 9.29 20.49 3.25
N PRO A 50 9.75 20.02 4.42
CA PRO A 50 9.42 18.69 4.92
C PRO A 50 7.99 18.60 5.47
N ILE A 51 7.27 17.56 5.06
CA ILE A 51 5.93 17.23 5.55
C ILE A 51 6.03 16.23 6.71
N THR A 52 5.46 16.56 7.87
CA THR A 52 5.55 15.76 9.12
C THR A 52 4.55 14.60 9.21
N ARG A 53 3.52 14.57 8.35
CA ARG A 53 2.51 13.49 8.27
C ARG A 53 2.27 13.05 6.82
N ARG A 54 3.33 12.60 6.16
CA ARG A 54 3.33 12.27 4.72
C ARG A 54 2.20 11.32 4.32
N ARG A 55 1.97 10.25 5.09
CA ARG A 55 0.87 9.32 4.83
C ARG A 55 -0.48 10.03 4.66
N ASN A 56 -0.85 10.83 5.66
CA ASN A 56 -2.13 11.52 5.63
C ASN A 56 -2.18 12.58 4.54
N ALA A 57 -1.07 13.28 4.30
CA ALA A 57 -0.98 14.29 3.24
C ALA A 57 -1.10 13.67 1.83
N TYR A 58 -0.58 12.47 1.63
CA TYR A 58 -0.45 11.84 0.31
C TYR A 58 -1.61 10.90 -0.01
N VAL A 59 -1.85 9.89 0.83
CA VAL A 59 -2.87 8.85 0.57
C VAL A 59 -4.13 9.03 1.40
N GLY A 60 -4.10 9.85 2.46
CA GLY A 60 -5.30 10.11 3.28
C GLY A 60 -5.45 9.17 4.46
N SER A 61 -6.68 8.97 4.93
CA SER A 61 -7.03 8.11 6.08
C SER A 61 -7.37 6.69 5.62
N THR A 62 -7.20 5.70 6.51
CA THR A 62 -7.67 4.33 6.23
C THR A 62 -9.19 4.30 6.46
N PRO A 63 -9.97 3.62 5.61
CA PRO A 63 -11.40 3.42 5.87
C PRO A 63 -11.66 2.72 7.21
N SER A 64 -12.83 2.98 7.79
CA SER A 64 -13.26 2.29 9.01
C SER A 64 -13.76 0.89 8.70
N LYS A 65 -13.54 -0.08 9.60
CA LYS A 65 -14.17 -1.41 9.54
C LYS A 65 -15.70 -1.36 9.56
N LYS A 66 -16.29 -0.25 10.04
CA LYS A 66 -17.74 0.01 10.03
C LYS A 66 -18.24 0.77 8.80
N SER A 67 -17.35 1.16 7.89
CA SER A 67 -17.74 1.81 6.63
C SER A 67 -18.15 0.77 5.58
N GLN A 68 -18.74 1.20 4.47
CA GLN A 68 -19.07 0.31 3.35
C GLN A 68 -17.86 -0.51 2.90
N VAL A 69 -16.68 0.12 2.76
CA VAL A 69 -15.43 -0.57 2.41
C VAL A 69 -15.07 -1.63 3.44
N GLY A 70 -15.24 -1.32 4.73
CA GLY A 70 -15.00 -2.28 5.80
C GLY A 70 -15.93 -3.49 5.76
N GLN A 71 -17.22 -3.25 5.50
CA GLN A 71 -18.22 -4.31 5.34
C GLN A 71 -17.94 -5.18 4.11
N ASP A 72 -17.49 -4.58 3.01
CA ASP A 72 -17.13 -5.31 1.80
C ASP A 72 -15.90 -6.20 2.05
N VAL A 73 -14.92 -5.73 2.86
CA VAL A 73 -13.79 -6.57 3.31
C VAL A 73 -14.26 -7.72 4.18
N ILE A 74 -15.15 -7.48 5.16
CA ILE A 74 -15.70 -8.54 6.03
C ILE A 74 -16.41 -9.59 5.18
N ARG A 75 -17.33 -9.17 4.31
CA ARG A 75 -18.08 -10.05 3.41
C ARG A 75 -17.17 -10.89 2.54
N ARG A 76 -16.14 -10.28 1.96
CA ARG A 76 -15.17 -10.99 1.13
C ARG A 76 -14.40 -12.03 1.95
N MET A 77 -13.88 -11.66 3.13
CA MET A 77 -13.10 -12.56 4.00
C MET A 77 -13.93 -13.68 4.63
N ASP A 78 -15.22 -13.46 4.82
CA ASP A 78 -16.20 -14.48 5.21
C ASP A 78 -16.44 -15.48 4.07
N GLY A 79 -16.51 -15.01 2.82
CA GLY A 79 -16.65 -15.85 1.62
C GLY A 79 -15.37 -16.60 1.19
N GLU A 80 -14.24 -16.41 1.86
CA GLU A 80 -12.99 -17.11 1.56
C GLU A 80 -13.05 -18.61 1.91
N THR A 81 -12.15 -19.41 1.35
CA THR A 81 -12.06 -20.86 1.64
C THR A 81 -10.64 -21.25 2.07
N PRO A 82 -10.39 -21.57 3.35
CA PRO A 82 -11.33 -21.49 4.48
C PRO A 82 -11.65 -20.02 4.86
N PRO A 83 -12.80 -19.77 5.49
CA PRO A 83 -13.16 -18.42 5.91
C PRO A 83 -12.17 -17.91 6.97
N ARG A 84 -11.83 -16.62 6.87
CA ARG A 84 -11.03 -15.90 7.87
C ARG A 84 -11.87 -14.99 8.78
N ILE A 85 -13.17 -14.99 8.57
CA ILE A 85 -14.17 -14.39 9.45
C ILE A 85 -15.06 -15.49 10.02
N ARG A 86 -15.57 -15.29 11.24
CA ARG A 86 -16.67 -16.09 11.81
C ARG A 86 -17.52 -15.21 12.71
N GLY A 87 -18.77 -15.62 12.96
CA GLY A 87 -19.71 -14.89 13.81
C GLY A 87 -20.32 -13.65 13.15
N TRP A 88 -20.09 -13.44 11.86
CA TRP A 88 -20.73 -12.38 11.08
C TRP A 88 -22.03 -12.90 10.45
N ASP A 89 -23.08 -12.09 10.52
CA ASP A 89 -24.38 -12.37 9.90
C ASP A 89 -24.61 -11.41 8.72
N PRO A 90 -24.67 -11.91 7.47
CA PRO A 90 -24.89 -11.05 6.31
C PRO A 90 -26.28 -10.38 6.28
N ASP A 91 -27.27 -10.90 7.03
CA ASP A 91 -28.60 -10.26 7.17
C ASP A 91 -28.55 -9.04 8.10
N TYR A 92 -27.54 -8.96 8.97
CA TYR A 92 -27.28 -7.85 9.89
C TYR A 92 -25.84 -7.35 9.78
N PRO A 93 -25.43 -6.80 8.61
CA PRO A 93 -24.02 -6.50 8.30
C PRO A 93 -23.39 -5.42 9.19
N ASP A 94 -24.22 -4.61 9.86
CA ASP A 94 -23.79 -3.58 10.81
C ASP A 94 -23.59 -4.12 12.24
N ASP A 95 -24.11 -5.31 12.56
CA ASP A 95 -23.85 -5.97 13.83
C ASP A 95 -22.52 -6.71 13.78
N LEU A 96 -21.57 -6.16 14.54
CA LEU A 96 -20.17 -6.58 14.54
C LEU A 96 -19.76 -7.16 15.91
N THR A 97 -20.73 -7.45 16.78
CA THR A 97 -20.50 -7.74 18.20
C THR A 97 -19.72 -9.05 18.42
N ASP A 98 -20.05 -10.09 17.67
CA ASP A 98 -19.46 -11.44 17.82
C ASP A 98 -18.51 -11.81 16.66
N VAL A 99 -18.14 -10.82 15.85
CA VAL A 99 -17.30 -11.05 14.67
C VAL A 99 -15.87 -11.27 15.10
N GLN A 100 -15.29 -12.38 14.67
CA GLN A 100 -13.90 -12.73 14.91
C GLN A 100 -13.12 -12.89 13.61
N VAL A 101 -11.86 -12.46 13.64
CA VAL A 101 -10.93 -12.49 12.51
C VAL A 101 -9.81 -13.48 12.78
N LYS A 102 -9.47 -14.29 11.79
CA LYS A 102 -8.34 -15.22 11.86
C LYS A 102 -7.04 -14.51 11.53
N GLY A 103 -6.14 -14.42 12.51
CA GLY A 103 -4.79 -13.87 12.34
C GLY A 103 -3.88 -14.76 11.51
N SER A 104 -2.77 -14.20 11.04
CA SER A 104 -1.73 -14.95 10.32
C SER A 104 -1.03 -16.00 11.20
N ASP A 105 -1.14 -15.88 12.52
CA ASP A 105 -0.68 -16.88 13.49
C ASP A 105 -1.69 -18.03 13.70
N GLY A 106 -2.82 -18.00 12.98
CA GLY A 106 -3.86 -19.02 13.01
C GLY A 106 -4.88 -18.87 14.16
N LYS A 107 -4.73 -17.88 15.05
CA LYS A 107 -5.66 -17.62 16.15
C LYS A 107 -6.83 -16.74 15.72
N TRP A 108 -7.92 -16.83 16.47
CA TRP A 108 -9.09 -15.96 16.31
C TRP A 108 -9.00 -14.78 17.27
N TYR A 109 -9.35 -13.59 16.78
CA TYR A 109 -9.32 -12.33 17.50
C TYR A 109 -10.67 -11.64 17.33
N GLU A 110 -11.11 -10.91 18.36
CA GLU A 110 -12.30 -10.07 18.22
C GLU A 110 -12.05 -8.98 17.16
N LEU A 111 -13.08 -8.67 16.36
CA LEU A 111 -12.99 -7.64 15.33
C LEU A 111 -12.65 -6.26 15.93
N GLU A 112 -13.05 -6.00 17.18
CA GLU A 112 -12.71 -4.77 17.90
C GLU A 112 -11.19 -4.57 17.99
N ASP A 113 -10.43 -5.65 18.21
CA ASP A 113 -8.96 -5.66 18.32
C ASP A 113 -8.26 -5.73 16.96
N CYS A 114 -9.01 -5.69 15.86
CA CYS A 114 -8.49 -5.75 14.50
C CYS A 114 -8.50 -4.39 13.81
N ASP A 115 -7.52 -4.22 12.92
CA ASP A 115 -7.32 -3.05 12.07
C ASP A 115 -7.58 -3.40 10.59
N MET A 116 -7.88 -2.38 9.80
CA MET A 116 -7.84 -2.46 8.33
C MET A 116 -6.39 -2.37 7.86
N GLY A 117 -5.73 -3.52 7.71
CA GLY A 117 -4.38 -3.65 7.17
C GLY A 117 -4.41 -3.56 5.65
N HIS A 118 -3.41 -2.91 5.03
CA HIS A 118 -3.32 -2.90 3.57
C HIS A 118 -2.70 -4.21 3.09
N SER A 119 -3.38 -4.93 2.21
CA SER A 119 -2.94 -6.22 1.69
C SER A 119 -3.61 -6.44 0.32
N PRO A 120 -2.91 -6.97 -0.70
CA PRO A 120 -1.55 -7.51 -0.66
C PRO A 120 -0.43 -6.45 -0.78
N ILE A 121 -0.78 -5.19 -1.01
CA ILE A 121 0.19 -4.10 -1.24
C ILE A 121 0.08 -3.07 -0.13
N ASP A 122 1.17 -2.84 0.62
CA ASP A 122 1.22 -1.78 1.62
C ASP A 122 1.00 -0.39 0.99
N ALA A 123 0.30 0.50 1.70
CA ALA A 123 0.03 1.86 1.24
C ALA A 123 1.30 2.67 0.90
N VAL A 124 2.38 2.50 1.66
CA VAL A 124 3.66 3.17 1.38
C VAL A 124 4.30 2.63 0.10
N THR A 125 4.20 1.32 -0.14
CA THR A 125 4.74 0.65 -1.32
C THR A 125 3.94 1.03 -2.57
N TYR A 126 2.60 1.05 -2.48
CA TYR A 126 1.71 1.57 -3.53
C TYR A 126 2.04 3.02 -3.86
N TRP A 127 2.06 3.90 -2.85
CA TRP A 127 2.36 5.32 -3.05
C TRP A 127 3.69 5.51 -3.77
N ASN A 128 4.73 4.84 -3.30
CA ASN A 128 6.08 5.03 -3.82
C ASN A 128 6.27 4.55 -5.26
N ASN A 129 5.44 3.64 -5.75
CA ASN A 129 5.56 3.04 -7.08
C ASN A 129 4.44 3.44 -8.06
N VAL A 130 3.30 3.95 -7.56
CA VAL A 130 2.14 4.32 -8.37
C VAL A 130 1.58 5.67 -7.93
N GLY A 131 1.07 5.76 -6.70
CA GLY A 131 0.29 6.92 -6.25
C GLY A 131 1.04 8.26 -6.34
N ARG A 132 2.36 8.28 -6.09
CA ARG A 132 3.18 9.51 -6.13
C ARG A 132 3.25 10.18 -7.49
N TYR A 133 2.93 9.44 -8.56
CA TYR A 133 2.93 9.93 -9.94
C TYR A 133 1.58 10.50 -10.37
N HIS A 134 0.48 10.07 -9.74
CA HIS A 134 -0.84 10.71 -9.87
C HIS A 134 -0.98 11.97 -9.02
N GLY A 135 -0.28 11.99 -7.89
CA GLY A 135 -0.20 13.13 -6.99
C GLY A 135 -1.00 12.93 -5.70
N PRO A 136 -0.76 13.78 -4.68
CA PRO A 136 -1.39 13.64 -3.37
C PRO A 136 -2.92 13.70 -3.43
N ARG A 137 -3.60 12.68 -2.91
CA ARG A 137 -5.05 12.58 -2.81
C ARG A 137 -5.79 12.79 -4.14
N SER A 138 -5.16 12.45 -5.26
CA SER A 138 -5.83 12.39 -6.56
C SER A 138 -6.99 11.40 -6.54
N GLU A 139 -7.84 11.43 -7.56
CA GLU A 139 -8.94 10.47 -7.72
C GLU A 139 -8.42 9.03 -7.74
N GLN A 140 -7.38 8.75 -8.52
CA GLN A 140 -6.77 7.41 -8.63
C GLN A 140 -6.22 6.90 -7.28
N VAL A 141 -5.62 7.79 -6.48
CA VAL A 141 -5.14 7.43 -5.13
C VAL A 141 -6.30 7.16 -4.19
N ARG A 142 -7.41 7.91 -4.32
CA ARG A 142 -8.61 7.68 -3.50
C ARG A 142 -9.30 6.39 -3.88
N ASP A 143 -9.46 6.13 -5.17
CA ASP A 143 -10.08 4.91 -5.68
C ASP A 143 -9.34 3.69 -5.14
N TRP A 144 -8.00 3.69 -5.19
CA TRP A 144 -7.18 2.63 -4.59
C TRP A 144 -7.38 2.50 -3.07
N MET A 145 -7.45 3.63 -2.35
CA MET A 145 -7.66 3.68 -0.90
C MET A 145 -9.08 3.31 -0.44
N THR A 146 -10.05 3.26 -1.36
CA THR A 146 -11.44 2.86 -1.08
C THR A 146 -11.83 1.53 -1.69
N ASP A 147 -10.90 0.88 -2.38
CA ASP A 147 -11.10 -0.45 -2.94
C ASP A 147 -10.88 -1.52 -1.85
N PRO A 148 -11.91 -2.31 -1.50
CA PRO A 148 -11.81 -3.33 -0.45
C PRO A 148 -10.77 -4.42 -0.78
N ASP A 149 -10.39 -4.61 -2.05
CA ASP A 149 -9.38 -5.59 -2.43
C ASP A 149 -7.95 -5.21 -2.02
N ASN A 150 -7.74 -3.95 -1.61
CA ASN A 150 -6.46 -3.47 -1.09
C ASN A 150 -6.37 -3.57 0.45
N TYR A 151 -7.33 -4.23 1.09
CA TYR A 151 -7.41 -4.37 2.53
C TYR A 151 -7.59 -5.82 2.97
N GLU A 152 -7.19 -6.10 4.20
CA GLU A 152 -7.69 -7.23 4.98
C GLU A 152 -7.81 -6.82 6.45
N LEU A 153 -8.64 -7.51 7.21
CA LEU A 153 -8.69 -7.34 8.65
C LEU A 153 -7.51 -8.08 9.28
N GLN A 154 -6.71 -7.36 10.07
CA GLN A 154 -5.54 -7.91 10.76
C GLN A 154 -5.62 -7.64 12.26
N PRO A 155 -5.28 -8.62 13.11
CA PRO A 155 -5.15 -8.37 14.54
C PRO A 155 -4.16 -7.23 14.81
N GLY A 156 -4.57 -6.25 15.62
CA GLY A 156 -3.81 -5.04 15.92
C GLY A 156 -2.36 -5.29 16.33
N PRO A 157 -2.05 -6.27 17.22
CA PRO A 157 -0.67 -6.57 17.58
C PRO A 157 0.22 -7.02 16.41
N ILE A 158 -0.37 -7.73 15.44
CA ILE A 158 0.34 -8.21 14.23
C ILE A 158 0.56 -7.03 13.29
N ASN A 159 -0.50 -6.30 12.96
CA ASN A 159 -0.43 -5.11 12.10
C ASN A 159 0.58 -4.06 12.63
N GLN A 160 0.58 -3.80 13.94
CA GLN A 160 1.53 -2.90 14.58
C GLN A 160 2.97 -3.42 14.53
N ALA A 161 3.18 -4.74 14.67
CA ALA A 161 4.49 -5.34 14.57
C ALA A 161 5.06 -5.21 13.14
N ASP A 162 4.24 -5.48 12.13
CA ASP A 162 4.61 -5.34 10.72
C ASP A 162 4.96 -3.89 10.38
N GLY A 163 4.09 -2.94 10.78
CA GLY A 163 4.35 -1.51 10.60
C GLY A 163 5.65 -1.04 11.27
N ARG A 164 5.97 -1.57 12.47
CA ARG A 164 7.24 -1.27 13.16
C ARG A 164 8.45 -1.85 12.43
N ILE A 165 8.37 -3.09 11.92
CA ILE A 165 9.45 -3.72 11.15
C ILE A 165 9.69 -2.92 9.86
N MET A 166 8.63 -2.55 9.14
CA MET A 166 8.72 -1.71 7.95
C MET A 166 9.38 -0.35 8.26
N GLY A 167 8.91 0.35 9.30
CA GLY A 167 9.50 1.62 9.73
C GLY A 167 10.99 1.50 10.07
N ASN A 168 11.37 0.47 10.83
CA ASN A 168 12.77 0.19 11.20
C ASN A 168 13.66 -0.21 10.01
N SER A 169 13.04 -0.66 8.91
CA SER A 169 13.71 -1.06 7.67
C SER A 169 13.88 0.11 6.70
N GLY A 170 13.15 1.22 6.88
CA GLY A 170 13.26 2.40 6.04
C GLY A 170 12.21 2.50 4.93
N PHE A 171 11.07 1.82 5.08
CA PHE A 171 9.91 2.10 4.24
C PHE A 171 9.40 3.50 4.57
N THR A 172 9.44 4.41 3.60
CA THR A 172 9.07 5.80 3.84
C THR A 172 8.34 6.38 2.63
N TYR A 173 7.33 7.19 2.89
CA TYR A 173 6.60 7.89 1.85
C TYR A 173 7.52 8.89 1.16
N GLN A 174 7.82 8.62 -0.10
CA GLN A 174 8.63 9.48 -0.97
C GLN A 174 7.80 10.69 -1.46
N PRO A 175 8.40 11.81 -1.86
CA PRO A 175 7.63 12.97 -2.32
C PRO A 175 6.88 12.71 -3.64
N PRO A 176 5.79 13.42 -3.93
CA PRO A 176 5.13 13.34 -5.24
C PRO A 176 6.08 13.71 -6.38
N VAL A 177 5.92 13.07 -7.53
CA VAL A 177 6.77 13.27 -8.71
C VAL A 177 5.89 13.58 -9.91
N THR A 178 6.16 14.70 -10.57
CA THR A 178 5.59 15.00 -11.88
C THR A 178 6.45 14.32 -12.94
N LEU A 179 5.88 13.39 -13.69
CA LEU A 179 6.56 12.74 -14.80
C LEU A 179 6.78 13.72 -15.96
N PRO A 180 7.88 13.57 -16.73
CA PRO A 180 8.14 14.42 -17.89
C PRO A 180 7.13 14.16 -19.01
N ASP A 181 6.98 15.12 -19.93
CA ASP A 181 6.12 15.01 -21.09
C ASP A 181 6.38 13.71 -21.90
N GLY A 182 5.31 13.08 -22.36
CA GLY A 182 5.37 11.82 -23.08
C GLY A 182 5.55 10.57 -22.20
N VAL A 183 5.57 10.72 -20.88
CA VAL A 183 5.55 9.61 -19.93
C VAL A 183 4.25 9.64 -19.13
N ASP A 184 3.31 8.79 -19.50
CA ASP A 184 2.01 8.70 -18.86
C ASP A 184 1.97 7.54 -17.86
N ILE A 185 1.64 7.86 -16.61
CA ILE A 185 1.50 6.88 -15.53
C ILE A 185 0.39 5.88 -15.84
N ALA A 186 -0.70 6.26 -16.52
CA ALA A 186 -1.81 5.37 -16.82
C ALA A 186 -1.39 4.18 -17.71
N VAL A 187 -0.34 4.34 -18.52
CA VAL A 187 0.23 3.27 -19.35
C VAL A 187 1.17 2.36 -18.55
N ILE A 188 1.85 2.91 -17.55
CA ILE A 188 2.87 2.22 -16.75
C ILE A 188 2.24 1.45 -15.58
N GLU A 189 1.25 2.04 -14.93
CA GLU A 189 0.63 1.58 -13.70
C GLU A 189 0.17 0.11 -13.74
N PRO A 190 -0.54 -0.39 -14.77
CA PRO A 190 -1.04 -1.77 -14.75
C PRO A 190 0.08 -2.81 -14.56
N ARG A 191 1.24 -2.58 -15.19
CA ARG A 191 2.42 -3.46 -15.05
C ARG A 191 3.10 -3.33 -13.69
N VAL A 192 3.09 -2.12 -13.12
CA VAL A 192 3.62 -1.89 -11.77
C VAL A 192 2.74 -2.58 -10.73
N LEU A 193 1.42 -2.48 -10.84
CA LEU A 193 0.47 -3.16 -9.95
C LEU A 193 0.60 -4.68 -10.05
N GLU A 194 0.81 -5.23 -11.25
CA GLU A 194 1.09 -6.67 -11.45
C GLU A 194 2.36 -7.11 -10.70
N ASP A 195 3.46 -6.37 -10.86
CA ASP A 195 4.71 -6.64 -10.16
C ASP A 195 4.56 -6.48 -8.63
N LEU A 196 3.74 -5.52 -8.18
CA LEU A 196 3.49 -5.24 -6.77
C LEU A 196 2.67 -6.34 -6.08
N LYS A 197 1.65 -6.91 -6.75
CA LYS A 197 0.87 -8.03 -6.18
C LYS A 197 1.74 -9.24 -5.84
N ASN A 198 2.84 -9.42 -6.57
CA ASN A 198 3.81 -10.49 -6.36
C ASN A 198 5.04 -10.06 -5.54
N PHE A 199 5.09 -8.79 -5.12
CA PHE A 199 6.21 -8.27 -4.36
C PHE A 199 6.09 -8.66 -2.90
N LYS A 200 6.81 -9.71 -2.50
CA LYS A 200 7.05 -10.06 -1.10
C LYS A 200 8.52 -10.32 -0.87
N GLY A 201 9.01 -9.93 0.30
CA GLY A 201 10.30 -10.34 0.83
C GLY A 201 10.14 -10.62 2.31
N ASP A 202 10.96 -11.49 2.87
CA ASP A 202 10.88 -11.78 4.30
C ASP A 202 11.81 -10.85 5.09
N PRO A 203 11.40 -10.40 6.29
CA PRO A 203 12.30 -9.73 7.21
C PRO A 203 13.39 -10.70 7.68
N VAL A 204 14.63 -10.21 7.78
CA VAL A 204 15.76 -10.93 8.36
C VAL A 204 15.86 -10.65 9.87
N PRO A 205 16.30 -11.61 10.70
CA PRO A 205 16.41 -11.48 12.17
C PRO A 205 17.26 -10.29 12.68
#